data_AF-A0A496SIX1-F1
#
_entry.id   AF-A0A496SIX1-F1
#
_cell.length_a   1.000
_cell.length_b   1.000
_cell.length_c   1.000
_cell.angle_alpha   90.00
_cell.angle_beta   90.00
_cell.angle_gamma   90.00
#
_symmetry.space_group_name_H-M   'P 1'
#
loop_
_entity.id
_entity.type
_entity.pdbx_description
1 polymer ?
#
loop_
_entity_poly.entity_id
_entity_poly.type
_entity_poly.pdbx_seq_one_letter_code
_entity_poly.pdbx_strand_id
1 'polypeptide(L)'
;GPWGLTLSGYCRKVVGGEATFWVRGAAQAQPTSKWRMRYSFNYDLGKGRMVAHEIYIYRDLHCWEASFQWSPSGMRRGYYFVLRIKELPEIKVEKRKRIW
;
A
#
# COMPACT_ATOMS: atom_id res chain seq x y z
N GLY A 1 -0.50 -9.48 17.29
CA GLY A 1 0.97 -9.48 17.28
C GLY A 1 1.50 -8.25 16.53
N PRO A 2 2.82 -8.03 16.48
CA PRO A 2 3.42 -6.91 15.74
C PRO A 2 3.29 -7.06 14.21
N TRP A 3 2.87 -8.23 13.74
CA TRP A 3 2.55 -8.51 12.34
C TRP A 3 1.12 -9.03 12.20
N GLY A 4 0.59 -8.94 10.99
CA GLY A 4 -0.70 -9.49 10.60
C GLY A 4 -0.78 -9.71 9.10
N LEU A 5 -1.47 -10.78 8.70
CA LEU A 5 -1.73 -11.11 7.30
C LEU A 5 -3.23 -11.34 7.14
N THR A 6 -3.80 -10.77 6.07
CA THR A 6 -5.18 -11.01 5.68
C THR A 6 -5.21 -11.35 4.20
N LEU A 7 -5.95 -12.39 3.86
CA LEU A 7 -6.21 -12.81 2.49
C LEU A 7 -7.71 -12.99 2.34
N SER A 8 -8.29 -12.40 1.31
CA SER A 8 -9.69 -12.60 0.94
C SER A 8 -9.80 -12.87 -0.55
N GLY A 9 -10.57 -13.90 -0.90
CA GLY A 9 -10.90 -14.25 -2.27
C GLY A 9 -12.35 -13.85 -2.58
N TYR A 10 -12.61 -13.42 -3.81
CA TYR A 10 -13.97 -13.25 -4.31
C TYR A 10 -14.07 -13.71 -5.76
N CYS A 11 -15.12 -14.46 -6.07
CA CYS A 11 -15.44 -14.93 -7.42
C CYS A 11 -16.64 -14.14 -7.94
N ARG A 12 -16.51 -13.58 -9.15
CA ARG A 12 -17.62 -13.00 -9.90
C ARG A 12 -17.92 -13.89 -11.09
N LYS A 13 -19.12 -14.49 -11.13
CA LYS A 13 -19.64 -15.14 -12.33
C LYS A 13 -20.60 -14.19 -13.04
N VAL A 14 -20.45 -14.07 -14.35
CA VAL A 14 -21.42 -13.38 -15.21
C VAL A 14 -22.23 -14.46 -15.92
N VAL A 15 -23.57 -14.36 -15.93
CA VAL A 15 -24.43 -15.32 -16.62
C VAL A 15 -24.09 -15.29 -18.11
N GLY A 16 -23.69 -16.45 -18.66
CA GLY A 16 -23.24 -16.57 -20.05
C GLY A 16 -21.80 -16.09 -20.33
N GLY A 17 -21.00 -15.80 -19.29
CA GLY A 17 -19.61 -15.36 -19.42
C GLY A 17 -18.62 -16.12 -18.53
N GLU A 18 -17.34 -15.76 -18.65
CA GLU A 18 -16.27 -16.36 -17.84
C GLU A 18 -16.32 -15.92 -16.37
N ALA A 19 -15.98 -16.83 -15.47
CA ALA A 19 -15.82 -16.54 -14.05
C ALA A 19 -14.51 -15.78 -13.79
N THR A 20 -14.59 -14.62 -13.15
CA THR A 20 -13.39 -13.88 -12.72
C THR A 20 -13.11 -14.10 -11.24
N PHE A 21 -11.88 -14.48 -10.91
CA PHE A 21 -11.46 -14.71 -9.53
C PHE A 21 -10.46 -13.64 -9.11
N TRP A 22 -10.76 -12.98 -7.99
CA TRP A 22 -9.94 -11.93 -7.42
C TRP A 22 -9.42 -12.33 -6.07
N VAL A 23 -8.14 -12.05 -5.81
CA VAL A 23 -7.53 -12.22 -4.50
C VAL A 23 -7.04 -10.87 -4.02
N ARG A 24 -7.50 -10.48 -2.83
CA ARG A 24 -7.02 -9.31 -2.11
C ARG A 24 -6.18 -9.78 -0.93
N GLY A 25 -4.97 -9.25 -0.82
CA GLY A 25 -4.09 -9.52 0.30
C GLY A 25 -3.65 -8.24 0.97
N ALA A 26 -3.46 -8.29 2.28
CA ALA A 26 -2.85 -7.24 3.06
C ALA A 26 -1.90 -7.85 4.11
N ALA A 27 -0.69 -7.33 4.16
CA ALA A 27 0.29 -7.65 5.20
C ALA A 27 0.62 -6.36 5.96
N GLN A 28 0.73 -6.47 7.28
CA GLN A 28 1.17 -5.37 8.14
C GLN A 28 2.25 -5.86 9.10
N ALA A 29 3.22 -5.00 9.37
CA ALA A 29 4.32 -5.30 10.28
C ALA A 29 4.78 -4.05 11.04
N GLN A 30 5.19 -4.25 12.29
CA GLN A 30 5.73 -3.24 13.20
C GLN A 30 7.00 -3.81 13.85
N PRO A 31 8.14 -3.85 13.11
CA PRO A 31 9.37 -4.49 13.61
C PRO A 31 9.89 -3.89 14.91
N THR A 32 9.67 -2.59 15.12
CA THR A 32 9.83 -1.91 16.40
C THR A 32 8.69 -0.92 16.59
N SER A 33 8.55 -0.36 17.81
CA SER A 33 7.46 0.57 18.16
C SER A 33 7.39 1.84 17.30
N LYS A 34 8.48 2.18 16.62
CA LYS A 34 8.58 3.39 15.79
C LYS A 34 8.41 3.13 14.29
N TRP A 35 8.16 1.89 13.88
CA TRP A 35 7.92 1.52 12.47
C TRP A 35 6.50 1.01 12.29
N ARG A 36 5.84 1.44 11.22
CA ARG A 36 4.60 0.82 10.72
C ARG A 36 4.73 0.59 9.22
N MET A 37 4.59 -0.66 8.80
CA MET A 37 4.68 -1.08 7.41
C MET A 37 3.39 -1.78 7.02
N ARG A 38 2.86 -1.45 5.86
CA ARG A 38 1.70 -2.09 5.27
C ARG A 38 1.95 -2.34 3.80
N TYR A 39 1.61 -3.54 3.34
CA TYR A 39 1.53 -3.90 1.94
C TYR A 39 0.10 -4.36 1.66
N SER A 40 -0.48 -3.93 0.55
CA SER A 40 -1.76 -4.43 0.08
C SER A 40 -1.71 -4.69 -1.41
N PHE A 41 -2.43 -5.70 -1.87
CA PHE A 41 -2.52 -6.05 -3.28
C PHE A 41 -3.90 -6.56 -3.67
N ASN A 42 -4.21 -6.43 -4.95
CA ASN A 42 -5.35 -7.05 -5.62
C ASN A 42 -4.83 -7.76 -6.88
N TYR A 43 -5.03 -9.06 -6.94
CA TYR A 43 -4.58 -9.94 -8.02
C TYR A 43 -5.80 -10.54 -8.73
N ASP A 44 -5.79 -10.47 -10.06
CA ASP A 44 -6.77 -11.12 -10.92
C ASP A 44 -6.22 -12.50 -11.27
N LEU A 45 -6.74 -13.55 -10.64
CA LEU A 45 -6.33 -14.94 -10.87
C LEU A 45 -6.72 -15.42 -12.27
N GLY A 46 -7.83 -14.93 -12.83
CA GLY A 46 -8.29 -15.32 -14.17
C GLY A 46 -7.35 -14.80 -15.26
N LYS A 47 -6.82 -13.58 -15.08
CA LYS A 47 -5.86 -12.96 -16.01
C LYS A 47 -4.40 -13.11 -15.61
N GLY A 48 -4.11 -13.78 -14.50
CA GLY A 48 -2.75 -13.98 -13.99
C GLY A 48 -1.98 -12.68 -13.75
N ARG A 49 -2.62 -11.59 -13.31
CA ARG A 49 -1.98 -10.27 -13.21
C ARG A 49 -2.29 -9.52 -11.93
N MET A 50 -1.30 -8.77 -11.46
CA MET A 50 -1.47 -7.76 -10.41
C MET A 50 -2.27 -6.58 -10.97
N VAL A 51 -3.40 -6.28 -10.33
CA VAL A 51 -4.27 -5.17 -10.74
C VAL A 51 -3.96 -3.90 -9.97
N ALA A 52 -3.64 -4.03 -8.69
CA ALA A 52 -3.14 -2.95 -7.88
C ALA A 52 -2.30 -3.50 -6.73
N HIS A 53 -1.35 -2.71 -6.28
CA HIS A 53 -0.71 -2.87 -4.99
C HIS A 53 -0.22 -1.53 -4.47
N GLU A 54 -0.13 -1.47 -3.15
CA GLU A 54 0.26 -0.28 -2.42
C GLU A 54 1.14 -0.69 -1.25
N ILE A 55 2.26 0.01 -1.12
CA ILE A 55 3.19 -0.08 -0.01
C ILE A 55 3.08 1.21 0.77
N TYR A 56 2.93 1.09 2.08
CA TYR A 56 2.95 2.20 3.02
C TYR A 56 3.98 1.92 4.11
N ILE A 57 4.91 2.84 4.31
CA ILE A 57 5.94 2.79 5.34
C ILE A 57 5.86 4.09 6.13
N TYR A 58 5.81 3.97 7.45
CA TYR A 58 5.89 5.08 8.37
C TYR A 58 7.00 4.84 9.39
N ARG A 59 7.72 5.90 9.73
CA ARG A 59 8.76 5.91 10.75
C ARG A 59 8.66 7.15 11.63
N ASP A 60 8.53 6.92 12.93
CA ASP A 60 8.67 7.94 13.97
C ASP A 60 10.16 8.20 14.24
N LEU A 61 10.65 9.41 14.03
CA LEU A 61 12.04 9.82 14.24
C LEU A 61 12.18 10.79 15.44
N HIS A 62 11.35 10.60 16.48
CA HIS A 62 11.23 11.47 17.66
C HIS A 62 10.54 12.80 17.37
N CYS A 63 11.29 13.86 17.04
CA CYS A 63 10.71 15.16 16.65
C CYS A 63 10.23 15.17 15.20
N TRP A 64 10.78 14.27 14.39
CA TRP A 64 10.45 14.12 12.98
C TRP A 64 9.57 12.89 12.75
N GLU A 65 8.87 12.88 11.63
CA GLU A 65 8.24 11.68 11.10
C GLU A 65 8.39 11.59 9.59
N ALA A 66 8.55 10.35 9.11
CA ALA A 66 8.63 10.05 7.70
C ALA A 66 7.47 9.14 7.30
N SER A 67 6.88 9.40 6.13
CA SER A 67 5.92 8.52 5.49
C SER A 67 6.27 8.34 4.02
N PHE A 68 6.11 7.12 3.54
CA PHE A 68 6.31 6.74 2.15
C PHE A 68 5.14 5.89 1.70
N GLN A 69 4.39 6.37 0.71
CA GLN A 69 3.33 5.64 0.04
C GLN A 69 3.75 5.42 -1.40
N TRP A 70 3.72 4.16 -1.85
CA TRP A 70 4.14 3.80 -3.19
C TRP A 70 3.16 2.82 -3.81
N SER A 71 2.67 3.17 -5.00
CA SER A 71 1.91 2.28 -5.86
C SER A 71 2.73 1.99 -7.12
N PRO A 72 3.30 0.78 -7.24
CA PRO A 72 4.13 0.41 -8.40
C PRO A 72 3.31 0.16 -9.67
N SER A 73 2.01 -0.16 -9.54
CA SER A 73 1.12 -0.49 -10.66
C SER A 73 -0.30 0.06 -10.46
N GLY A 74 -1.12 0.02 -11.52
CA GLY A 74 -2.49 0.53 -11.50
C GLY A 74 -2.61 2.04 -11.76
N MET A 75 -3.81 2.57 -11.56
CA MET A 75 -4.14 3.97 -11.92
C MET A 75 -3.48 5.02 -11.02
N ARG A 76 -2.99 4.62 -9.84
CA ARG A 76 -2.31 5.48 -8.86
C ARG A 76 -0.79 5.33 -8.90
N ARG A 77 -0.25 4.78 -10.00
CA ARG A 77 1.18 4.56 -10.19
C ARG A 77 2.00 5.80 -9.82
N GLY A 78 3.01 5.58 -8.99
CA GLY A 78 3.82 6.66 -8.44
C GLY A 78 4.03 6.52 -6.95
N TYR A 79 4.72 7.49 -6.37
CA TYR A 79 5.01 7.53 -4.95
C TYR A 79 4.80 8.91 -4.37
N TYR A 80 4.61 8.93 -3.06
CA TYR A 80 4.56 10.12 -2.23
C TYR A 80 5.40 9.91 -0.98
N PHE A 81 6.42 10.74 -0.83
CA PHE A 81 7.29 10.77 0.33
C PHE A 81 7.10 12.08 1.08
N VAL A 82 7.04 12.02 2.40
CA VAL A 82 7.01 13.19 3.28
C VAL A 82 7.93 12.91 4.47
N LEU A 83 8.81 13.87 4.78
CA LEU A 83 9.56 13.97 6.02
C LEU A 83 9.24 15.34 6.62
N ARG A 84 8.78 15.39 7.88
CA ARG A 84 8.38 16.64 8.52
C ARG A 84 8.66 16.65 10.01
N ILE A 85 8.72 17.84 10.60
CA ILE A 85 8.69 18.02 12.06
C ILE A 85 7.24 17.84 12.54
N LYS A 86 7.03 17.10 13.64
CA LYS A 86 5.69 16.81 14.17
C LYS A 86 4.98 18.05 14.73
N GLU A 87 5.73 18.89 15.43
CA GLU A 87 5.22 20.11 16.07
C GLU A 87 5.13 21.30 15.09
N LEU A 88 5.90 21.26 14.00
CA LEU A 88 5.92 22.28 12.94
C LEU A 88 5.77 21.61 11.56
N PRO A 89 4.58 21.07 11.21
CA PRO A 89 4.36 20.29 9.98
C PRO A 89 4.61 21.06 8.68
N GLU A 90 4.61 22.40 8.74
CA GLU A 90 4.98 23.29 7.65
C GLU A 90 6.47 23.19 7.30
N ILE A 91 7.32 22.82 8.27
CA ILE A 91 8.73 22.48 8.03
C ILE A 91 8.78 21.03 7.57
N LYS A 92 8.73 20.86 6.24
CA LYS A 92 8.70 19.54 5.60
C LYS A 92 9.49 19.50 4.31
N VAL A 93 9.96 18.30 4.00
CA VAL A 93 10.42 17.89 2.67
C VAL A 93 9.41 16.90 2.14
N GLU A 94 8.83 17.20 0.99
CA GLU A 94 7.89 16.31 0.32
C GLU A 94 8.25 16.10 -1.15
N LYS A 95 8.01 14.88 -1.64
CA LYS A 95 8.18 14.54 -3.04
C LYS A 95 7.04 13.66 -3.49
N ARG A 96 6.31 14.13 -4.51
CA ARG A 96 5.29 13.36 -5.21
C ARG A 96 5.76 13.10 -6.64
N LYS A 97 5.72 11.84 -7.08
CA LYS A 97 5.92 11.47 -8.49
C LYS A 97 4.73 10.64 -8.94
N ARG A 98 4.12 11.05 -10.04
CA ARG A 98 2.98 10.39 -10.68
C ARG A 98 3.49 9.75 -11.97
N ILE A 99 3.27 8.46 -12.18
CA ILE A 99 3.79 7.71 -13.33
C ILE A 99 2.59 7.29 -14.18
N TRP A 100 2.46 7.89 -15.37
CA TRP A 100 1.37 7.66 -16.33
C TRP A 100 1.82 6.67 -17.38
#